data_AF-A0A8K2A7C5-F1
#
_entry.id   AF-A0A8K2A7C5-F1
#
_cell.length_a   1.000
_cell.length_b   1.000
_cell.length_c   1.000
_cell.angle_alpha   90.00
_cell.angle_beta   90.00
_cell.angle_gamma   90.00
#
_symmetry.space_group_name_H-M   'P 1'
#
loop_
_entity.id
_entity.type
_entity.pdbx_description
1 polymer ?
#
loop_
_entity_poly.entity_id
_entity_poly.type
_entity_poly.pdbx_seq_one_letter_code
_entity_poly.pdbx_strand_id
1 'polypeptide(L)' 'MEKVKDLTIDEFKSLIHKTMEEVLQEMLIDPDEGRLLKPEFKETLTKIREARGETLTHSSEEVIAHLGL' A
#
# COMPACT_ATOMS: atom_id res chain seq x y z
N MET A 1 -14.65 24.44 18.94
CA MET A 1 -13.55 23.48 18.75
C MET A 1 -13.66 22.44 19.84
N GLU A 2 -14.05 21.24 19.47
CA GLU A 2 -14.10 20.08 20.35
C GLU A 2 -12.66 19.72 20.75
N LYS A 3 -12.38 19.59 22.06
CA LYS A 3 -11.02 19.27 22.53
C LYS A 3 -10.88 17.76 22.63
N VAL A 4 -9.67 17.25 22.44
CA VAL A 4 -9.37 15.80 22.52
C VAL A 4 -9.87 15.17 23.82
N LYS A 5 -9.82 15.93 24.93
CA LYS A 5 -10.29 15.48 26.25
C LYS A 5 -11.82 15.28 26.36
N ASP A 6 -12.57 15.82 25.40
CA ASP A 6 -14.03 15.78 25.39
C ASP A 6 -14.54 14.60 24.52
N LEU A 7 -13.65 13.85 23.85
CA LEU A 7 -13.98 12.71 23.00
C LEU A 7 -14.27 11.46 23.83
N THR A 8 -15.27 10.70 23.39
CA THR A 8 -15.43 9.31 23.79
C THR A 8 -14.31 8.44 23.21
N ILE A 9 -14.17 7.23 23.75
CA ILE A 9 -13.16 6.26 23.27
C ILE A 9 -13.35 5.96 21.77
N ASP A 10 -14.58 5.84 21.29
CA ASP A 10 -14.87 5.50 19.89
C ASP A 10 -14.59 6.67 18.94
N GLU A 11 -14.90 7.90 19.37
CA GLU A 11 -14.53 9.11 18.63
C GLU A 11 -13.00 9.27 18.57
N PHE A 12 -12.30 8.98 19.66
CA PHE A 12 -10.84 9.04 19.69
C PHE A 12 -10.20 7.98 18.77
N LYS A 13 -10.70 6.74 18.78
CA LYS A 13 -10.27 5.69 17.83
C LYS A 13 -10.51 6.12 16.38
N SER A 14 -11.67 6.70 16.10
CA SER A 14 -12.02 7.17 14.75
C SER A 14 -11.09 8.28 14.29
N LEU A 15 -10.74 9.21 15.20
CA LEU A 15 -9.77 10.27 14.93
C LEU A 15 -8.38 9.69 14.60
N ILE A 16 -7.88 8.75 15.42
CA ILE A 16 -6.58 8.08 15.16
C ILE A 16 -6.60 7.39 13.80
N HIS A 17 -7.64 6.61 13.51
CA HIS A 17 -7.73 5.85 12.27
C HIS A 17 -7.68 6.78 11.05
N LYS A 18 -8.44 7.87 11.09
CA LYS A 18 -8.43 8.87 10.03
C LYS A 18 -7.04 9.52 9.86
N THR A 19 -6.41 9.92 10.95
CA THR A 19 -5.06 10.51 10.90
C THR A 19 -4.04 9.52 10.34
N MET A 20 -4.13 8.23 10.69
CA MET A 20 -3.25 7.21 10.14
C MET A 20 -3.48 7.02 8.64
N GLU A 21 -4.74 7.01 8.18
CA GLU A 21 -5.06 6.90 6.75
C GLU A 21 -4.47 8.06 5.96
N GLU A 22 -4.60 9.30 6.46
CA GLU A 22 -4.00 10.50 5.86
C GLU A 22 -2.46 10.36 5.76
N VAL A 23 -1.80 9.97 6.85
CA VAL A 23 -0.34 9.78 6.86
C VAL A 23 0.10 8.67 5.91
N LEU A 24 -0.61 7.55 5.86
CA LEU A 24 -0.30 6.45 4.97
C LEU A 24 -0.49 6.85 3.50
N GLN A 25 -1.55 7.62 3.19
CA GLN A 25 -1.73 8.17 1.84
C GLN A 25 -0.58 9.09 1.45
N GLU A 26 -0.07 9.93 2.36
CA GLU A 26 1.09 10.79 2.09
C GLU A 26 2.39 9.99 1.92
N MET A 27 2.57 8.92 2.70
CA MET A 27 3.79 8.11 2.66
C MET A 27 3.84 7.11 1.50
N LEU A 28 2.68 6.60 1.06
CA LEU A 28 2.57 5.54 0.06
C LEU A 28 2.24 6.05 -1.35
N ILE A 29 2.51 7.32 -1.63
CA ILE A 29 2.42 7.87 -2.98
C ILE A 29 3.46 7.18 -3.86
N ASP A 30 3.04 6.66 -5.01
CA ASP A 30 3.97 6.13 -6.02
C ASP A 30 4.79 7.31 -6.59
N PRO A 31 6.11 7.40 -6.32
CA PRO A 31 6.93 8.50 -6.80
C PRO A 31 7.07 8.53 -8.33
N ASP A 32 6.73 7.42 -8.99
CA ASP A 32 6.74 7.27 -10.43
C ASP A 32 5.34 7.36 -11.07
N GLU A 33 4.30 7.72 -10.30
CA GLU A 33 2.94 7.90 -10.80
C GLU A 33 2.91 8.88 -12.00
N GLY A 34 2.25 8.47 -13.08
CA GLY A 34 2.12 9.26 -14.31
C GLY A 34 3.39 9.33 -15.18
N ARG A 35 4.50 8.69 -14.80
CA ARG A 35 5.71 8.62 -15.62
C ARG A 35 5.61 7.53 -16.67
N LEU A 36 6.12 7.83 -17.87
CA LEU A 36 6.24 6.84 -18.94
C LEU A 36 7.52 6.04 -18.75
N LEU A 37 7.42 4.72 -18.90
CA LEU A 37 8.57 3.83 -18.92
C LEU A 37 9.44 4.13 -20.14
N LYS A 38 10.75 4.35 -19.94
CA LYS A 38 11.65 4.60 -21.07
C LYS A 38 11.82 3.35 -21.94
N PRO A 39 11.90 3.47 -23.27
CA PRO A 39 11.96 2.32 -24.18
C PRO A 39 13.07 1.32 -23.87
N GLU A 40 14.25 1.80 -23.42
CA GLU A 40 15.41 0.98 -23.10
C GLU A 40 15.18 0.03 -21.90
N PHE A 41 14.26 0.35 -21.00
CA PHE A 41 13.90 -0.50 -19.87
C PHE A 41 12.73 -1.44 -20.18
N LYS A 42 11.93 -1.14 -21.20
CA LYS A 42 10.71 -1.88 -21.53
C LYS A 42 10.99 -3.34 -21.86
N GLU A 43 12.00 -3.60 -22.68
CA GLU A 43 12.35 -4.97 -23.08
C GLU A 43 12.85 -5.80 -21.88
N THR A 44 13.72 -5.22 -21.06
CA THR A 44 14.26 -5.87 -19.86
C THR A 44 13.17 -6.17 -18.83
N LEU A 45 12.28 -5.21 -18.55
CA LEU A 45 11.18 -5.41 -17.61
C LEU A 45 10.15 -6.42 -18.12
N THR A 46 9.90 -6.46 -19.43
CA THR A 46 9.03 -7.47 -20.06
C THR A 46 9.62 -8.87 -19.85
N LYS A 47 10.93 -9.04 -20.10
CA LYS A 47 11.63 -10.32 -19.87
C LYS A 47 11.60 -10.73 -18.40
N ILE A 48 11.77 -9.80 -17.45
CA ILE A 48 11.68 -10.08 -16.01
C ILE A 48 10.26 -10.52 -15.64
N ARG A 49 9.24 -9.86 -16.17
CA ARG A 49 7.83 -10.21 -15.94
C ARG A 49 7.50 -11.60 -16.50
N GLU A 50 7.96 -11.91 -17.71
CA GLU A 50 7.76 -13.22 -18.33
C GLU A 50 8.53 -14.32 -17.59
N ALA A 51 9.76 -14.04 -17.14
CA ALA A 51 10.59 -14.97 -16.38
C ALA A 51 10.06 -15.24 -14.97
N ARG A 52 9.35 -14.28 -14.35
CA ARG A 52 8.60 -14.51 -13.11
C ARG A 52 7.43 -15.47 -13.30
N GLY A 53 6.95 -15.68 -14.53
CA GLY A 53 5.69 -16.38 -14.79
C GLY A 53 4.51 -15.66 -14.13
N GLU A 54 3.32 -16.28 -14.12
CA GLU A 54 2.20 -15.85 -13.28
C GLU A 54 2.50 -16.10 -11.78
N THR A 55 3.61 -15.60 -11.24
CA THR A 55 3.69 -15.41 -9.79
C THR A 55 2.75 -14.26 -9.44
N LEU A 56 1.51 -14.64 -9.16
CA LEU A 56 0.51 -13.83 -8.50
C LEU A 56 1.19 -13.13 -7.32
N THR A 57 1.07 -11.81 -7.26
CA THR A 57 1.27 -11.11 -6.01
C THR A 57 0.34 -11.75 -4.99
N HIS A 58 0.91 -12.48 -4.03
CA HIS A 58 0.10 -13.09 -3.00
C HIS A 58 -0.51 -12.01 -2.12
N SER A 59 -1.82 -12.10 -1.88
CA SER A 59 -2.43 -11.24 -0.88
C SER A 59 -1.81 -11.52 0.49
N SER A 60 -1.92 -10.57 1.42
CA SER A 60 -1.45 -10.79 2.78
C SER A 60 -2.11 -12.04 3.39
N GLU A 61 -3.38 -12.32 3.09
CA GLU A 61 -4.04 -13.55 3.53
C GLU A 61 -3.42 -14.81 2.93
N GLU A 62 -3.07 -14.80 1.64
CA GLU A 62 -2.44 -15.93 0.98
C GLU A 62 -1.04 -16.22 1.53
N VAL A 63 -0.27 -15.18 1.85
CA VAL A 63 1.05 -15.31 2.47
C VAL A 63 0.94 -15.88 3.89
N ILE A 64 0.00 -15.39 4.69
CA ILE A 64 -0.25 -15.87 6.05
C ILE A 64 -0.65 -17.35 6.04
N ALA A 65 -1.59 -17.72 5.16
CA ALA A 65 -2.03 -19.10 5.01
C ALA A 65 -0.89 -20.03 4.56
N HIS A 66 0.00 -19.57 3.67
CA HIS A 66 1.15 -20.34 3.22
C HIS A 66 2.21 -20.53 4.32
N LEU A 67 2.40 -19.54 5.18
CA LEU A 67 3.38 -19.57 6.28
C LEU A 67 2.86 -20.23 7.56
N GLY A 68 1.57 -20.56 7.62
CA GLY A 68 0.93 -21.17 8.78
C GLY A 68 0.88 -20.25 10.01
N LEU A 69 0.80 -18.93 9.76
CA LEU A 69 0.71 -17.89 10.78
C LEU A 69 -0.74 -17.49 11.07
#